data_AF-A0A2V6FZV2-F1
#
_entry.id   AF-A0A2V6FZV2-F1
#
_cell.length_a   1.000
_cell.length_b   1.000
_cell.length_c   1.000
_cell.angle_alpha   90.00
_cell.angle_beta   90.00
_cell.angle_gamma   90.00
#
_symmetry.space_group_name_H-M   'P 1'
#
loop_
_entity.id
_entity.type
_entity.pdbx_description
1 polymer ?
#
loop_
_entity_poly.entity_id
_entity_poly.type
_entity_poly.pdbx_seq_one_letter_code
_entity_poly.pdbx_strand_id
1 'polypeptide(L)'
;MIFVVIANLLSNIFVPAFARCQEPRHLRSLYLQIVGGVALFCIIVIVGAGIFPQQFLFVLGAKYAHLNRELLLMVGSAVIAALTGTFWSLNSAKAWITGSWLYIPLTLLTQIVLIPFTDFSNVRSVLIFNLVSAVPNLLLNLVLSFRGFRT
;
A
#
# COMPACT_ATOMS: atom_id res chain seq x y z
N MET A 1 11.40 -2.38 -7.30
CA MET A 1 12.63 -1.58 -7.03
C MET A 1 12.29 -0.15 -6.62
N ILE A 2 11.60 0.65 -7.46
CA ILE A 2 11.23 2.05 -7.13
C ILE A 2 10.45 2.17 -5.80
N PHE A 3 9.41 1.34 -5.61
CA PHE A 3 8.64 1.31 -4.35
C PHE A 3 9.48 0.90 -3.12
N VAL A 4 10.54 0.12 -3.31
CA VAL A 4 11.44 -0.32 -2.22
C VAL A 4 12.30 0.84 -1.73
N VAL A 5 12.77 1.70 -2.63
CA VAL A 5 13.54 2.90 -2.26
C VAL A 5 12.67 3.81 -1.38
N ILE A 6 11.42 4.04 -1.79
CA ILE A 6 10.47 4.85 -1.01
C ILE A 6 10.17 4.21 0.35
N ALA A 7 9.94 2.90 0.38
CA ALA A 7 9.73 2.18 1.64
C ALA A 7 10.94 2.31 2.59
N ASN A 8 12.16 2.29 2.07
CA ASN A 8 13.37 2.48 2.87
C ASN A 8 13.54 3.91 3.36
N LEU A 9 13.19 4.92 2.56
CA LEU A 9 13.19 6.32 3.02
C LEU A 9 12.16 6.52 4.13
N LEU A 10 10.97 5.91 3.99
CA LEU A 10 9.93 5.92 5.01
C LEU A 10 10.42 5.31 6.32
N SER A 11 10.96 4.09 6.29
CA SER A 11 11.38 3.37 7.50
C SER A 11 12.58 4.00 8.20
N ASN A 12 13.54 4.56 7.46
CA ASN A 12 14.80 5.04 8.03
C ASN A 12 14.82 6.54 8.35
N ILE A 13 13.99 7.36 7.69
CA ILE A 13 14.04 8.83 7.85
C ILE A 13 12.72 9.35 8.41
N PHE A 14 11.60 9.03 7.76
CA PHE A 14 10.30 9.61 8.12
C PHE A 14 9.73 9.04 9.42
N VAL A 15 9.83 7.73 9.62
CA VAL A 15 9.40 7.04 10.86
C VAL A 15 10.09 7.59 12.11
N PRO A 16 11.43 7.68 12.19
CA PRO A 16 12.10 8.24 13.37
C PRO A 16 11.85 9.74 13.54
N ALA A 17 11.73 10.52 12.46
CA ALA A 17 11.34 11.93 12.55
C ALA A 17 9.92 12.11 13.12
N PHE A 18 8.97 11.27 12.68
CA PHE A 18 7.61 11.25 13.17
C PHE A 18 7.52 10.78 14.63
N ALA A 19 8.32 9.79 15.02
CA ALA A 19 8.41 9.31 16.40
C ALA A 19 8.83 10.43 17.37
N ARG A 20 9.82 11.26 16.99
CA ARG A 20 10.37 12.34 17.81
C ARG A 20 9.43 13.55 17.99
N CYS A 21 8.51 13.81 17.07
CA CYS A 21 7.58 14.93 17.17
C CYS A 21 6.46 14.68 18.19
N GLN A 22 6.40 15.42 19.28
CA GLN A 22 5.34 15.27 20.31
C GLN A 22 4.20 16.31 20.18
N GLU A 23 4.39 17.38 19.42
CA GLU A 23 3.34 18.40 19.24
C GLU A 23 2.20 17.91 18.34
N PRO A 24 0.94 17.95 18.80
CA PRO A 24 -0.20 17.36 18.08
C PRO A 24 -0.53 18.07 16.76
N ARG A 25 -0.29 19.40 16.68
CA ARG A 25 -0.49 20.17 15.43
C ARG A 25 0.58 19.84 14.40
N HIS A 26 1.85 19.77 14.81
CA HIS A 26 2.96 19.44 13.93
C HIS A 26 2.90 17.97 13.46
N LEU A 27 2.47 17.07 14.34
CA LEU A 27 2.29 15.65 14.05
C LEU A 27 1.23 15.41 12.97
N ARG A 28 0.08 16.10 13.04
CA ARG A 28 -0.94 16.04 11.97
C ARG A 28 -0.42 16.56 10.64
N SER A 29 0.32 17.67 10.65
CA SER A 29 0.92 18.23 9.42
C SER A 29 1.93 17.27 8.80
N LEU A 30 2.84 16.72 9.62
CA LEU A 30 3.86 15.77 9.16
C LEU A 30 3.24 14.48 8.63
N TYR A 31 2.20 13.96 9.30
CA TYR A 31 1.43 12.81 8.80
C TYR A 31 0.81 13.10 7.44
N LEU A 32 0.16 14.25 7.28
CA LEU A 32 -0.50 14.63 6.03
C LEU A 32 0.52 14.85 4.90
N GLN A 33 1.70 15.39 5.21
CA GLN A 33 2.80 15.53 4.27
C GLN A 33 3.36 14.18 3.81
N ILE A 34 3.59 13.24 4.74
CA ILE A 34 4.11 11.90 4.42
C ILE A 34 3.08 11.12 3.61
N VAL A 35 1.85 11.00 4.12
CA VAL A 35 0.78 10.27 3.43
C VAL A 35 0.44 10.94 2.10
N GLY A 36 0.36 12.27 2.06
CA GLY A 36 0.11 13.04 0.84
C GLY A 36 1.22 12.88 -0.20
N GLY A 37 2.49 12.89 0.22
CA GLY A 37 3.63 12.68 -0.67
C GLY A 37 3.64 11.26 -1.26
N VAL A 38 3.39 10.24 -0.43
CA VAL A 38 3.29 8.85 -0.90
C VAL A 38 2.08 8.66 -1.81
N ALA A 39 0.92 9.23 -1.46
CA ALA A 39 -0.28 9.15 -2.29
C ALA A 39 -0.09 9.85 -3.64
N LEU A 40 0.51 11.04 -3.65
CA LEU A 40 0.84 11.77 -4.88
C LEU A 40 1.78 10.95 -5.76
N PHE A 41 2.84 10.39 -5.18
CA PHE A 41 3.76 9.52 -5.90
C PHE A 41 3.05 8.29 -6.49
N CYS A 42 2.19 7.64 -5.70
CA CYS A 42 1.40 6.50 -6.17
C CYS A 42 0.47 6.88 -7.34
N ILE A 43 -0.17 8.04 -7.29
CA ILE A 43 -0.99 8.56 -8.39
C ILE A 43 -0.12 8.79 -9.64
N ILE A 44 1.05 9.40 -9.49
CA ILE A 44 1.99 9.63 -10.61
C ILE A 44 2.38 8.29 -11.25
N VAL A 45 2.67 7.26 -10.45
CA VAL A 45 3.02 5.93 -10.97
C VAL A 45 1.84 5.26 -11.69
N ILE A 46 0.62 5.36 -11.15
CA ILE A 46 -0.58 4.81 -11.81
C ILE A 46 -0.85 5.53 -13.13
N VAL A 47 -0.80 6.87 -13.13
CA VAL A 47 -1.03 7.68 -14.33
C VAL A 47 0.08 7.41 -15.36
N GLY A 48 1.34 7.33 -14.93
CA GLY A 48 2.47 6.98 -15.79
C GLY A 48 2.34 5.59 -16.40
N ALA A 49 1.88 4.60 -15.62
CA ALA A 49 1.61 3.26 -16.11
C ALA A 49 0.42 3.22 -17.10
N GLY A 50 -0.56 4.10 -16.94
CA GLY A 50 -1.70 4.23 -17.85
C GLY A 50 -1.36 4.94 -19.17
N ILE A 51 -0.51 5.97 -19.14
CA ILE A 51 -0.14 6.76 -20.33
C ILE A 51 0.99 6.08 -21.11
N PHE A 52 1.95 5.44 -20.43
CA PHE A 52 3.12 4.78 -21.05
C PHE A 52 3.22 3.29 -20.69
N PRO A 53 2.19 2.47 -20.94
CA PRO A 53 2.21 1.05 -20.60
C PRO A 53 3.33 0.30 -21.33
N GLN A 54 3.63 0.68 -22.58
CA GLN A 54 4.69 0.07 -23.37
C GLN A 54 6.10 0.25 -22.79
N GLN A 55 6.41 1.39 -22.15
CA GLN A 55 7.73 1.62 -21.53
C GLN A 55 7.88 0.78 -20.26
N PHE A 56 6.83 0.71 -19.44
CA PHE A 56 6.80 -0.16 -18.27
C PHE A 56 6.88 -1.65 -18.66
N LEU A 57 6.15 -2.06 -19.70
CA LEU A 57 6.21 -3.43 -20.23
C LEU A 57 7.56 -3.77 -20.86
N PHE A 58 8.24 -2.79 -21.47
CA PHE A 58 9.58 -2.98 -22.02
C PHE A 58 10.60 -3.26 -20.91
N VAL A 59 10.48 -2.56 -19.77
CA VAL A 59 11.30 -2.83 -18.58
C VAL A 59 11.00 -4.21 -17.97
N LEU A 60 9.75 -4.70 -18.04
CA LEU A 60 9.39 -6.07 -17.64
C LEU A 60 9.83 -7.15 -18.65
N GLY A 61 10.08 -6.76 -19.90
CA GLY A 61 10.51 -7.63 -20.99
C GLY A 61 9.40 -8.05 -21.95
N ALA A 62 9.79 -8.37 -23.19
CA ALA A 62 8.87 -8.66 -24.31
C ALA A 62 7.86 -9.79 -24.04
N LYS A 63 8.15 -10.71 -23.11
CA LYS A 63 7.22 -11.77 -22.67
C LYS A 63 5.97 -11.25 -21.97
N TYR A 64 5.93 -9.98 -21.53
CA TYR A 64 4.76 -9.40 -20.86
C TYR A 64 4.01 -8.40 -21.75
N ALA A 65 4.38 -8.25 -23.02
CA ALA A 65 3.80 -7.25 -23.94
C ALA A 65 2.26 -7.38 -24.14
N HIS A 66 1.69 -8.55 -23.85
CA HIS A 66 0.24 -8.81 -23.90
C HIS A 66 -0.50 -8.41 -22.62
N LEU A 67 0.20 -8.09 -21.52
CA LEU A 67 -0.37 -7.78 -20.21
C LEU A 67 -0.74 -6.29 -20.01
N ASN A 68 -1.09 -5.54 -21.07
CA ASN A 68 -1.43 -4.11 -20.92
C ASN A 68 -2.51 -3.85 -19.86
N ARG A 69 -3.54 -4.70 -19.76
CA ARG A 69 -4.59 -4.58 -18.73
C ARG A 69 -4.16 -5.08 -17.36
N GLU A 70 -3.29 -6.08 -17.31
CA GLU A 70 -2.81 -6.69 -16.06
C GLU A 70 -1.72 -5.84 -15.41
N LEU A 71 -0.98 -5.06 -16.19
CA LEU A 71 -0.02 -4.06 -15.71
C LEU A 71 -0.68 -3.10 -14.71
N LEU A 72 -1.86 -2.57 -15.04
CA LEU A 72 -2.58 -1.67 -14.13
C LEU A 72 -3.00 -2.37 -12.82
N LEU A 73 -3.35 -3.65 -12.88
CA LEU A 73 -3.67 -4.43 -11.67
C LEU A 73 -2.43 -4.67 -10.81
N MET A 74 -1.28 -4.99 -11.43
CA MET A 74 0.00 -5.14 -10.71
C MET A 74 0.48 -3.83 -10.10
N VAL A 75 0.38 -2.73 -10.84
CA VAL A 75 0.75 -1.40 -10.33
C VAL A 75 -0.20 -0.99 -9.22
N GLY A 76 -1.50 -1.26 -9.37
CA GLY A 76 -2.51 -1.03 -8.33
C GLY A 76 -2.21 -1.80 -7.05
N SER A 77 -1.86 -3.08 -7.13
CA SER A 77 -1.52 -3.87 -5.95
C SER A 77 -0.23 -3.37 -5.27
N ALA A 78 0.78 -2.98 -6.05
CA ALA A 78 2.01 -2.38 -5.53
C ALA A 78 1.76 -1.05 -4.82
N VAL A 79 0.88 -0.20 -5.37
CA VAL A 79 0.47 1.07 -4.74
C VAL A 79 -0.28 0.83 -3.43
N ILE A 80 -1.25 -0.09 -3.40
CA ILE A 80 -1.99 -0.43 -2.19
C ILE A 80 -1.04 -0.98 -1.12
N ALA A 81 -0.08 -1.83 -1.51
CA ALA A 81 0.93 -2.34 -0.60
C ALA A 81 1.82 -1.22 -0.03
N ALA A 82 2.26 -0.29 -0.88
CA ALA A 82 3.08 0.86 -0.45
C ALA A 82 2.33 1.79 0.52
N LEU A 83 1.06 2.09 0.22
CA LEU A 83 0.20 2.89 1.11
C LEU A 83 -0.02 2.18 2.45
N THR A 84 -0.41 0.90 2.42
CA THR A 84 -0.61 0.08 3.61
C THR A 84 0.66 0.02 4.47
N GLY A 85 1.84 -0.18 3.85
CA GLY A 85 3.12 -0.18 4.55
C GLY A 85 3.48 1.17 5.17
N THR A 86 3.11 2.28 4.50
CA THR A 86 3.30 3.64 5.02
C THR A 86 2.46 3.85 6.28
N PHE A 87 1.15 3.53 6.22
CA PHE A 87 0.28 3.65 7.39
C PHE A 87 0.73 2.78 8.55
N TRP A 88 1.11 1.53 8.27
CA TRP A 88 1.64 0.62 9.28
C TRP A 88 2.87 1.18 9.98
N SER A 89 3.82 1.72 9.21
CA SER A 89 5.06 2.28 9.74
C SER A 89 4.81 3.51 10.64
N LEU A 90 3.89 4.39 10.24
CA LEU A 90 3.48 5.56 11.03
C LEU A 90 2.74 5.17 12.31
N ASN A 91 1.79 4.22 12.21
CA ASN A 91 1.03 3.71 13.36
C ASN A 91 1.96 3.03 14.37
N SER A 92 2.94 2.25 13.88
CA SER A 92 3.93 1.58 14.71
C SER A 92 4.85 2.57 15.44
N ALA A 93 5.25 3.67 14.78
CA ALA A 93 6.11 4.70 15.35
C ALA A 93 5.52 5.41 16.58
N LYS A 94 4.18 5.49 16.66
CA LYS A 94 3.44 6.11 17.78
C LYS A 94 2.71 5.10 18.67
N ALA A 95 2.99 3.82 18.50
CA ALA A 95 2.31 2.73 19.20
C ALA A 95 0.77 2.75 19.06
N TRP A 96 0.24 3.34 17.98
CA TRP A 96 -1.20 3.34 17.64
C TRP A 96 -1.68 1.99 17.09
N ILE A 97 -0.97 0.92 17.42
CA ILE A 97 -1.17 -0.45 16.95
C ILE A 97 -2.17 -1.24 17.81
N THR A 98 -2.87 -0.59 18.75
CA THR A 98 -3.89 -1.20 19.61
C THR A 98 -5.04 -1.75 18.76
N GLY A 99 -5.03 -3.06 18.48
CA GLY A 99 -5.97 -3.72 17.57
C GLY A 99 -5.33 -4.38 16.34
N SER A 100 -4.01 -4.26 16.16
CA SER A 100 -3.27 -4.89 15.04
C SER A 100 -3.32 -6.42 15.05
N TRP A 101 -3.73 -7.05 16.16
CA TRP A 101 -4.00 -8.48 16.19
C TRP A 101 -5.10 -8.90 15.20
N LEU A 102 -6.01 -7.99 14.83
CA LEU A 102 -7.04 -8.23 13.81
C LEU A 102 -6.49 -8.34 12.38
N TYR A 103 -5.24 -7.93 12.13
CA TYR A 103 -4.62 -7.94 10.80
C TYR A 103 -4.53 -9.34 10.20
N ILE A 104 -4.00 -10.27 11.00
CA ILE A 104 -3.80 -11.68 10.62
C ILE A 104 -5.14 -12.37 10.34
N PRO A 105 -6.13 -12.41 11.26
CA PRO A 105 -7.39 -13.09 11.03
C PRO A 105 -8.19 -12.44 9.90
N LEU A 106 -8.17 -11.11 9.76
CA LEU A 106 -8.89 -10.43 8.68
C LEU A 106 -8.29 -10.75 7.30
N THR A 107 -6.96 -10.83 7.21
CA THR A 107 -6.27 -11.25 5.98
C THR A 107 -6.62 -12.69 5.64
N LEU A 108 -6.50 -13.60 6.61
CA LEU A 108 -6.76 -15.03 6.41
C LEU A 108 -8.22 -15.30 6.05
N LEU A 109 -9.18 -14.68 6.76
CA LEU A 109 -10.61 -14.82 6.45
C LEU A 109 -10.90 -14.33 5.03
N THR A 110 -10.34 -13.17 4.65
CA THR A 110 -10.52 -12.63 3.30
C THR A 110 -9.98 -13.58 2.25
N GLN A 111 -8.77 -14.12 2.46
CA GLN A 111 -8.17 -15.09 1.53
C GLN A 111 -9.00 -16.38 1.45
N ILE A 112 -9.43 -16.94 2.58
CA ILE A 112 -10.27 -18.15 2.62
C ILE A 112 -11.58 -17.93 1.87
N VAL A 113 -12.22 -16.77 2.06
CA VAL A 113 -13.46 -16.40 1.36
C VAL A 113 -13.22 -16.22 -0.13
N LEU A 114 -12.09 -15.67 -0.56
CA LEU A 114 -11.81 -15.42 -1.97
C LEU A 114 -11.32 -16.64 -2.77
N ILE A 115 -10.68 -17.63 -2.14
CA ILE A 115 -10.18 -18.85 -2.79
C ILE A 115 -11.26 -19.53 -3.67
N PRO A 116 -12.50 -19.80 -3.21
CA PRO A 116 -13.50 -20.46 -4.04
C PRO A 116 -14.00 -19.61 -5.23
N PHE A 117 -13.80 -18.30 -5.21
CA PHE A 117 -14.19 -17.40 -6.30
C PHE A 117 -13.05 -17.09 -7.27
N THR A 118 -11.85 -17.59 -7.01
CA THR A 118 -10.64 -17.25 -7.79
C THR A 118 -10.18 -18.44 -8.61
N ASP A 119 -10.22 -18.31 -9.94
CA ASP A 119 -9.56 -19.26 -10.85
C ASP A 119 -8.06 -18.94 -10.93
N PHE A 120 -7.22 -19.77 -10.31
CA PHE A 120 -5.77 -19.61 -10.27
C PHE A 120 -5.08 -19.89 -11.61
N SER A 121 -5.80 -20.39 -12.61
CA SER A 121 -5.28 -20.63 -13.96
C SER A 121 -5.03 -19.32 -14.73
N ASN A 122 -5.64 -18.21 -14.29
CA ASN A 122 -5.55 -16.92 -14.95
C ASN A 122 -4.81 -15.89 -14.09
N VAL A 123 -3.77 -15.27 -14.67
CA VAL A 123 -2.95 -14.24 -14.00
C VAL A 123 -3.80 -13.07 -13.52
N ARG A 124 -4.79 -12.64 -14.30
CA ARG A 124 -5.72 -11.57 -13.93
C ARG A 124 -6.46 -11.87 -12.63
N SER A 125 -6.96 -13.09 -12.45
CA SER A 125 -7.70 -13.51 -11.26
C SER A 125 -6.81 -13.53 -10.03
N VAL A 126 -5.55 -13.97 -10.16
CA VAL A 126 -4.56 -13.96 -9.08
C VAL A 126 -4.21 -12.53 -8.65
N LEU A 127 -4.08 -11.60 -9.61
CA LEU A 127 -3.83 -10.19 -9.30
C LEU A 127 -5.02 -9.53 -8.59
N ILE A 128 -6.24 -9.83 -9.02
CA ILE A 128 -7.46 -9.36 -8.34
C ILE A 128 -7.53 -9.94 -6.92
N PHE A 129 -7.23 -11.23 -6.74
CA PHE A 129 -7.16 -11.86 -5.42
C PHE A 129 -6.18 -11.15 -4.48
N ASN A 130 -4.99 -10.83 -4.97
CA ASN A 130 -3.98 -10.10 -4.20
C ASN A 130 -4.45 -8.68 -3.84
N LEU A 131 -5.03 -7.97 -4.82
CA LEU A 131 -5.55 -6.61 -4.63
C LEU A 131 -6.67 -6.58 -3.58
N VAL A 132 -7.65 -7.47 -3.69
CA VAL A 132 -8.79 -7.55 -2.77
C VAL A 132 -8.34 -7.99 -1.38
N SER A 133 -7.37 -8.91 -1.28
CA SER A 133 -6.80 -9.34 0.01
C SER A 133 -6.07 -8.21 0.75
N ALA A 134 -5.62 -7.17 0.04
CA ALA A 134 -4.95 -6.03 0.64
C ALA A 134 -5.91 -4.93 1.14
N VAL A 135 -7.17 -4.90 0.68
CA VAL A 135 -8.17 -3.88 1.05
C VAL A 135 -8.50 -3.89 2.55
N PRO A 136 -8.81 -5.02 3.20
CA PRO A 136 -9.16 -5.04 4.63
C PRO A 136 -8.03 -4.49 5.51
N ASN A 137 -6.80 -4.78 5.13
CA ASN A 137 -5.59 -4.31 5.81
C ASN A 137 -5.39 -2.80 5.69
N LEU A 138 -5.67 -2.23 4.53
CA LEU A 138 -5.64 -0.79 4.32
C LEU A 138 -6.73 -0.09 5.13
N LEU A 139 -7.94 -0.64 5.15
CA LEU A 139 -9.07 -0.11 5.95
C LEU A 139 -8.76 -0.15 7.45
N LEU A 140 -8.21 -1.26 7.94
CA LEU A 140 -7.84 -1.40 9.34
C LEU A 140 -6.75 -0.40 9.74
N ASN A 141 -5.72 -0.23 8.90
CA ASN A 141 -4.67 0.77 9.13
C ASN A 141 -5.22 2.19 9.19
N LEU A 142 -6.15 2.54 8.31
CA LEU A 142 -6.85 3.84 8.35
C LEU A 142 -7.60 4.03 9.68
N VAL A 143 -8.37 3.02 10.11
CA VAL A 143 -9.11 3.08 11.38
C VAL A 143 -8.17 3.24 12.58
N LEU A 144 -7.04 2.52 12.59
CA LEU A 144 -6.03 2.65 13.64
C LEU A 144 -5.42 4.05 13.65
N SER A 145 -5.06 4.61 12.49
CA SER A 145 -4.56 5.98 12.40
C SER A 145 -5.59 6.99 12.93
N PHE A 146 -6.86 6.87 12.54
CA PHE A 146 -7.93 7.76 13.02
C PHE A 146 -8.14 7.67 14.54
N ARG A 147 -8.07 6.46 15.13
CA ARG A 147 -8.15 6.30 16.59
C ARG A 147 -6.93 6.89 17.29
N GLY A 148 -5.73 6.69 16.73
CA GLY A 148 -4.47 7.24 17.22
C GLY A 148 -4.49 8.77 17.32
N PHE A 149 -5.06 9.47 16.35
CA PHE A 149 -5.20 10.94 16.37
C PHE A 149 -6.21 11.49 17.37
N ARG A 150 -7.06 10.63 17.96
CA ARG A 150 -8.14 10.99 18.88
C ARG A 150 -7.82 10.67 20.34
N THR A 151 -6.75 9.91 20.57
CA THR A 151 -6.23 9.53 21.91
C THR A 151 -5.11 10.48 22.30
#